data_AF-A0A8S1D8S7-F1
#
_entry.id   AF-A0A8S1D8S7-F1
#
_cell.length_a   1.000
_cell.length_b   1.000
_cell.length_c   1.000
_cell.angle_alpha   90.00
_cell.angle_beta   90.00
_cell.angle_gamma   90.00
#
_symmetry.space_group_name_H-M   'P 1'
#
loop_
_entity.id
_entity.type
_entity.pdbx_description
1 polymer ?
#
loop_
_entity_poly.entity_id
_entity_poly.type
_entity_poly.pdbx_seq_one_letter_code
_entity_poly.pdbx_strand_id
1 'polypeptide(L)'
;MQDQKTSEQFSSKEFIMRDLSLERTRLKLKELQSGFIDDMEEKMQRVLADVIKEVGNPENDQKLFDESLNCLDKMKPTREGTLPDKQFLTRNSLLTDLFEIKHIRTIYHIFVAILIILFLNTLIYDLTDTGRPKFGFGLILWNFGDIKTVIMIWICMMAGVFSLYLMFHFYASNRHKVPLKHLKLWDQCWLVAFILYVCALLYFPLASLLEHNLPPASSLIVLMEKIRLMMKSYAFVRNNTPKVLAYQPKDSNNDKQSHSPCPGFSQFLYYLFAPTLVYRDSYPRTDSVRWRVVAWSFTEVIGIIFYVSFIFERLLKFQFEHFGKSRVESKDVIVSIFNTMMPATLAMLCAFFCLLHSWQNAFAEMLCFADRMFYKVCAKNRINICEWKKE
;
A
#
# COMPACT_ATOMS: atom_id res chain seq x y z
N MET A 1 88.19 -20.67 -54.49
CA MET A 1 87.98 -20.91 -53.05
C MET A 1 87.66 -19.65 -52.24
N GLN A 2 87.90 -18.43 -52.76
CA GLN A 2 87.67 -17.17 -52.02
C GLN A 2 86.23 -16.63 -52.14
N ASP A 3 85.56 -16.87 -53.27
CA ASP A 3 84.18 -16.37 -53.49
C ASP A 3 83.11 -17.13 -52.70
N GLN A 4 83.32 -18.42 -52.42
CA GLN A 4 82.36 -19.26 -51.69
C GLN A 4 82.34 -18.96 -50.18
N LYS A 5 83.47 -18.54 -49.60
CA LYS A 5 83.54 -18.07 -48.21
C LYS A 5 82.81 -16.73 -48.02
N THR A 6 82.82 -15.88 -49.04
CA THR A 6 82.23 -14.54 -49.00
C THR A 6 80.70 -14.60 -49.10
N SER A 7 80.15 -15.52 -49.90
CA SER A 7 78.70 -15.74 -50.01
C SER A 7 78.09 -16.38 -48.75
N GLU A 8 78.78 -17.31 -48.10
CA GLU A 8 78.35 -17.89 -46.81
C GLU A 8 78.37 -16.87 -45.67
N GLN A 9 79.40 -16.01 -45.61
CA GLN A 9 79.47 -14.92 -44.64
C GLN A 9 78.39 -13.85 -44.86
N PHE A 10 78.03 -13.58 -46.11
CA PHE A 10 76.97 -12.64 -46.46
C PHE A 10 75.58 -13.18 -46.09
N SER A 11 75.32 -14.46 -46.40
CA SER A 11 74.08 -15.16 -46.01
C SER A 11 73.92 -15.25 -44.48
N SER A 12 75.00 -15.53 -43.75
CA SER A 12 74.99 -15.59 -42.28
C SER A 12 74.73 -14.21 -41.63
N LYS A 13 75.31 -13.13 -42.18
CA LYS A 13 75.03 -11.76 -41.73
C LYS A 13 73.58 -11.34 -41.98
N GLU A 14 73.01 -11.73 -43.13
CA GLU A 14 71.61 -11.43 -43.46
C GLU A 14 70.64 -12.19 -42.54
N PHE A 15 70.96 -13.44 -42.20
CA PHE A 15 70.21 -14.25 -41.24
C PHE A 15 70.25 -13.63 -39.83
N ILE A 16 71.43 -13.24 -39.34
CA ILE A 16 71.59 -12.58 -38.03
C ILE A 16 70.84 -11.24 -37.98
N MET A 17 70.86 -10.45 -39.07
CA MET A 17 70.12 -9.18 -39.12
C MET A 17 68.60 -9.40 -39.08
N ARG A 18 68.10 -10.44 -39.76
CA ARG A 18 66.67 -10.80 -39.71
C ARG A 18 66.27 -11.26 -38.31
N ASP A 19 67.08 -12.07 -37.65
CA ASP A 19 66.80 -12.54 -36.29
C ASP A 19 66.80 -11.40 -35.27
N LEU A 20 67.78 -10.48 -35.34
CA LEU A 20 67.81 -9.25 -34.54
C LEU A 20 66.60 -8.34 -34.79
N SER A 21 66.13 -8.27 -36.03
CA SER A 21 64.91 -7.50 -36.36
C SER A 21 63.65 -8.15 -35.79
N LEU A 22 63.60 -9.48 -35.76
CA LEU A 22 62.52 -10.30 -35.19
C LEU A 22 62.48 -10.22 -33.66
N GLU A 23 63.63 -10.20 -33.00
CA GLU A 23 63.68 -9.94 -31.56
C GLU A 23 63.23 -8.53 -31.21
N ARG A 24 63.64 -7.53 -32.00
CA ARG A 24 63.21 -6.14 -31.80
C ARG A 24 61.70 -5.97 -31.97
N THR A 25 61.07 -6.64 -32.93
CA THR A 25 59.60 -6.60 -33.09
C THR A 25 58.89 -7.33 -31.96
N ARG A 26 59.42 -8.46 -31.49
CA ARG A 26 58.90 -9.18 -30.30
C ARG A 26 58.98 -8.34 -29.03
N LEU A 27 60.08 -7.62 -28.83
CA LEU A 27 60.24 -6.72 -27.67
C LEU A 27 59.21 -5.58 -27.71
N LYS A 28 59.03 -4.94 -28.86
CA LYS A 28 57.99 -3.90 -29.03
C LYS A 28 56.58 -4.45 -28.82
N LEU A 29 56.31 -5.68 -29.27
CA LEU A 29 55.03 -6.35 -29.03
C LEU A 29 54.80 -6.62 -27.54
N LYS A 30 55.83 -7.07 -26.80
CA LYS A 30 55.75 -7.29 -25.36
C LYS A 30 55.51 -5.98 -24.60
N GLU A 31 56.17 -4.90 -25.00
CA GLU A 31 56.03 -3.57 -24.38
C GLU A 31 54.65 -2.96 -24.65
N LEU A 32 54.12 -3.11 -25.87
CA LEU A 32 52.73 -2.73 -26.20
C LEU A 32 51.71 -3.56 -25.42
N GLN A 33 51.97 -4.86 -25.27
CA GLN A 33 51.08 -5.76 -24.53
C GLN A 33 51.07 -5.41 -23.04
N SER A 34 52.22 -5.13 -22.41
CA SER A 34 52.28 -4.73 -21.01
C SER A 34 51.60 -3.37 -20.79
N GLY A 35 51.88 -2.38 -21.64
CA GLY A 35 51.22 -1.07 -21.54
C GLY A 35 49.71 -1.12 -21.72
N PHE A 36 49.21 -2.03 -22.55
CA PHE A 36 47.76 -2.24 -22.73
C PHE A 36 47.12 -2.95 -21.52
N ILE A 37 47.81 -3.93 -20.93
CA ILE A 37 47.34 -4.63 -19.72
C ILE A 37 47.27 -3.65 -18.55
N ASP A 38 48.29 -2.80 -18.37
CA ASP A 38 48.34 -1.81 -17.29
C ASP A 38 47.21 -0.76 -17.42
N ASP A 39 46.94 -0.25 -18.62
CA ASP A 39 45.84 0.71 -18.88
C ASP A 39 44.44 0.06 -18.69
N MET A 40 44.29 -1.21 -19.07
CA MET A 40 43.06 -1.96 -18.81
C MET A 40 42.84 -2.22 -17.31
N GLU A 41 43.89 -2.56 -16.58
CA GLU A 41 43.81 -2.81 -15.14
C GLU A 41 43.44 -1.52 -14.39
N GLU A 42 44.02 -0.38 -14.76
CA GLU A 42 43.69 0.91 -14.16
C GLU A 42 42.23 1.32 -14.44
N LYS A 43 41.77 1.17 -15.68
CA LYS A 43 40.36 1.43 -16.04
C LYS A 43 39.41 0.49 -15.30
N MET A 44 39.75 -0.79 -15.19
CA MET A 44 38.92 -1.77 -14.49
C MET A 44 38.86 -1.48 -12.99
N GLN A 45 39.96 -1.07 -12.37
CA GLN A 45 39.98 -0.64 -10.96
C GLN A 45 39.16 0.64 -10.73
N ARG A 46 39.18 1.62 -11.64
CA ARG A 46 38.33 2.82 -11.54
C ARG A 46 36.84 2.48 -11.67
N VAL A 47 36.47 1.66 -12.65
CA VAL A 47 35.08 1.20 -12.82
C VAL A 47 34.64 0.39 -11.60
N LEU A 48 35.49 -0.49 -11.07
CA LEU A 48 35.21 -1.26 -9.86
C LEU A 48 35.05 -0.34 -8.64
N ALA A 49 35.89 0.70 -8.50
CA ALA A 49 35.78 1.68 -7.43
C ALA A 49 34.51 2.53 -7.54
N ASP A 50 34.11 2.94 -8.75
CA ASP A 50 32.86 3.65 -8.99
C ASP A 50 31.64 2.76 -8.73
N VAL A 51 31.68 1.48 -9.14
CA VAL A 51 30.65 0.49 -8.82
C VAL A 51 30.61 0.23 -7.32
N ILE A 52 31.74 0.08 -6.62
CA ILE A 52 31.79 -0.08 -5.16
C ILE A 52 31.28 1.18 -4.45
N LYS A 53 31.50 2.37 -5.00
CA LYS A 53 31.01 3.64 -4.44
C LYS A 53 29.51 3.82 -4.67
N GLU A 54 28.99 3.36 -5.81
CA GLU A 54 27.56 3.42 -6.15
C GLU A 54 26.75 2.30 -5.49
N VAL A 55 27.35 1.12 -5.34
CA VAL A 55 26.85 -0.02 -4.53
C VAL A 55 27.07 0.22 -3.04
N GLY A 56 28.02 1.10 -2.66
CA GLY A 56 28.48 1.40 -1.30
C GLY A 56 27.55 2.27 -0.44
N ASN A 57 26.32 2.50 -0.89
CA ASN A 57 25.26 3.05 -0.05
C ASN A 57 24.20 2.01 0.41
N PRO A 58 24.48 0.69 0.52
CA PRO A 58 23.46 -0.26 0.92
C PRO A 58 23.24 -0.20 2.44
N GLU A 59 24.14 0.41 3.22
CA GLU A 59 23.95 0.59 4.67
C GLU A 59 22.82 1.56 4.98
N ASN A 60 22.59 2.60 4.15
CA ASN A 60 21.44 3.48 4.35
C ASN A 60 20.15 2.80 3.91
N ASP A 61 20.14 2.12 2.76
CA ASP A 61 18.96 1.37 2.29
C ASP A 61 18.62 0.23 3.25
N GLN A 62 19.62 -0.46 3.81
CA GLN A 62 19.45 -1.57 4.74
C GLN A 62 19.17 -1.10 6.18
N LYS A 63 19.69 0.05 6.63
CA LYS A 63 19.24 0.70 7.88
C LYS A 63 17.80 1.18 7.76
N LEU A 64 17.41 1.79 6.63
CA LEU A 64 16.02 2.18 6.36
C LEU A 64 15.10 0.95 6.38
N PHE A 65 15.56 -0.16 5.78
CA PHE A 65 14.85 -1.44 5.79
C PHE A 65 14.75 -2.04 7.22
N ASP A 66 15.85 -2.11 7.97
CA ASP A 66 15.91 -2.67 9.33
C ASP A 66 15.17 -1.80 10.37
N GLU A 67 15.18 -0.47 10.22
CA GLU A 67 14.42 0.47 11.05
C GLU A 67 12.92 0.38 10.76
N SER A 68 12.55 0.18 9.48
CA SER A 68 11.15 -0.11 9.10
C SER A 68 10.66 -1.46 9.67
N LEU A 69 11.55 -2.44 9.85
CA LEU A 69 11.26 -3.74 10.47
C LEU A 69 11.14 -3.68 12.00
N ASN A 70 11.88 -2.79 12.68
CA ASN A 70 11.99 -2.76 14.15
C ASN A 70 11.06 -1.76 14.86
N CYS A 71 9.94 -1.37 14.24
CA CYS A 71 8.98 -0.42 14.80
C CYS A 71 8.28 -0.94 16.09
N LEU A 72 8.77 -0.50 17.26
CA LEU A 72 8.19 -0.67 18.60
C LEU A 72 6.92 0.20 18.79
N ASP A 73 5.83 -0.14 18.11
CA ASP A 73 4.56 0.62 18.15
C ASP A 73 3.69 0.35 19.40
N LYS A 74 4.19 -0.48 20.32
CA LYS A 74 3.42 -1.10 21.40
C LYS A 74 3.97 -0.64 22.74
N MET A 75 3.15 0.06 23.52
CA MET A 75 3.46 0.35 24.93
C MET A 75 3.41 -0.96 25.73
N LYS A 76 4.30 -1.14 26.73
CA LYS A 76 4.25 -2.31 27.62
C LYS A 76 2.84 -2.38 28.24
N PRO A 77 2.19 -3.56 28.24
CA PRO A 77 0.83 -3.68 28.76
C PRO A 77 0.80 -3.29 30.24
N THR A 78 -0.13 -2.42 30.62
CA THR A 78 -0.28 -1.95 32.02
C THR A 78 -0.74 -3.07 32.96
N ARG A 79 -1.29 -4.17 32.42
CA ARG A 79 -1.70 -5.37 33.15
C ARG A 79 -1.33 -6.62 32.36
N GLU A 80 -0.85 -7.66 33.05
CA GLU A 80 -0.60 -8.97 32.44
C GLU A 80 -1.89 -9.50 31.77
N GLY A 81 -1.80 -9.93 30.51
CA GLY A 81 -2.93 -10.41 29.71
C GLY A 81 -3.70 -9.34 28.92
N THR A 82 -3.35 -8.05 29.00
CA THR A 82 -3.95 -7.01 28.15
C THR A 82 -3.16 -6.79 26.85
N LEU A 83 -3.88 -6.53 25.75
CA LEU A 83 -3.25 -6.18 24.47
C LEU A 83 -2.51 -4.84 24.63
N PRO A 84 -1.27 -4.72 24.15
CA PRO A 84 -0.51 -3.49 24.27
C PRO A 84 -1.17 -2.35 23.47
N ASP A 85 -1.15 -1.17 24.06
CA ASP A 85 -1.73 0.04 23.46
C ASP A 85 -0.92 0.51 22.25
N LYS A 86 -1.60 0.77 21.13
CA LYS A 86 -0.98 1.39 19.94
C LYS A 86 -0.62 2.84 20.25
N GLN A 87 0.66 3.18 20.06
CA GLN A 87 1.14 4.55 20.06
C GLN A 87 1.21 5.09 18.62
N PHE A 88 0.72 6.31 18.42
CA PHE A 88 0.75 6.98 17.12
C PHE A 88 1.98 7.86 17.05
N LEU A 89 2.83 7.65 16.05
CA LEU A 89 4.09 8.36 15.84
C LEU A 89 4.05 9.09 14.49
N THR A 90 4.79 10.18 14.35
CA THR A 90 4.95 10.89 13.07
C THR A 90 5.90 10.10 12.16
N ARG A 91 5.38 9.54 11.06
CA ARG A 91 6.16 8.70 10.14
C ARG A 91 5.50 8.58 8.78
N ASN A 92 6.31 8.37 7.76
CA ASN A 92 5.86 8.12 6.40
C ASN A 92 5.30 6.70 6.25
N SER A 93 4.69 6.45 5.09
CA SER A 93 4.27 5.10 4.74
C SER A 93 5.47 4.31 4.20
N LEU A 94 5.58 3.04 4.59
CA LEU A 94 6.69 2.17 4.23
C LEU A 94 7.04 2.21 2.75
N LEU A 95 6.03 2.18 1.87
CA LEU A 95 6.27 2.13 0.43
C LEU A 95 6.72 3.49 -0.13
N THR A 96 6.37 4.60 0.55
CA THR A 96 6.91 5.93 0.20
C THR A 96 8.40 5.95 0.43
N ASP A 97 8.85 5.49 1.60
CA ASP A 97 10.27 5.42 1.94
C ASP A 97 10.97 4.39 1.02
N LEU A 98 10.30 3.28 0.70
CA LEU A 98 10.83 2.25 -0.20
C LEU A 98 10.99 2.72 -1.65
N PHE A 99 10.16 3.65 -2.14
CA PHE A 99 10.32 4.27 -3.46
C PHE A 99 11.45 5.31 -3.52
N GLU A 100 12.07 5.66 -2.39
CA GLU A 100 13.33 6.40 -2.40
C GLU A 100 14.46 5.56 -3.00
N ILE A 101 14.42 4.25 -2.80
CA ILE A 101 15.36 3.29 -3.38
C ILE A 101 15.16 3.23 -4.90
N LYS A 102 16.26 3.49 -5.64
CA LYS A 102 16.25 3.55 -7.13
C LYS A 102 15.66 2.29 -7.76
N HIS A 103 16.01 1.10 -7.26
CA HIS A 103 15.57 -0.19 -7.81
C HIS A 103 14.05 -0.42 -7.72
N ILE A 104 13.37 0.17 -6.74
CA ILE A 104 11.94 -0.05 -6.53
C ILE A 104 11.14 1.02 -7.29
N ARG A 105 11.71 2.22 -7.40
CA ARG A 105 11.21 3.26 -8.30
C ARG A 105 11.21 2.82 -9.76
N THR A 106 12.23 2.10 -10.23
CA THR A 106 12.24 1.55 -11.59
C THR A 106 11.12 0.55 -11.81
N ILE A 107 10.83 -0.33 -10.83
CA ILE A 107 9.68 -1.26 -10.88
C ILE A 107 8.37 -0.49 -11.02
N TYR A 108 8.17 0.57 -10.24
CA TYR A 108 6.99 1.44 -10.36
C TYR A 108 6.85 2.02 -11.78
N HIS A 109 7.93 2.55 -12.36
CA HIS A 109 7.91 3.07 -13.73
C HIS A 109 7.66 1.99 -14.78
N ILE A 110 8.12 0.76 -14.56
CA ILE A 110 7.79 -0.39 -15.42
C ILE A 110 6.28 -0.66 -15.39
N PHE A 111 5.65 -0.66 -14.22
CA PHE A 111 4.18 -0.81 -14.12
C PHE A 111 3.42 0.30 -14.84
N VAL A 112 3.88 1.56 -14.71
CA VAL A 112 3.29 2.69 -15.45
C VAL A 112 3.48 2.53 -16.96
N ALA A 113 4.66 2.10 -17.41
CA ALA A 113 4.92 1.85 -18.83
C ALA A 113 4.03 0.73 -19.39
N ILE A 114 3.87 -0.38 -18.66
CA ILE A 114 2.96 -1.47 -19.02
C ILE A 114 1.52 -0.96 -19.14
N LEU A 115 1.07 -0.12 -18.21
CA LEU A 115 -0.25 0.51 -18.28
C LEU A 115 -0.43 1.34 -19.54
N ILE A 116 0.56 2.18 -19.89
CA ILE A 116 0.52 3.00 -21.11
C ILE A 116 0.49 2.10 -22.35
N ILE A 117 1.31 1.05 -22.40
CA ILE A 117 1.34 0.11 -23.51
C ILE A 117 0.00 -0.62 -23.66
N LEU A 118 -0.59 -1.09 -22.55
CA LEU A 118 -1.90 -1.74 -22.57
C LEU A 118 -3.00 -0.78 -23.03
N PHE A 119 -2.96 0.48 -22.57
CA PHE A 119 -3.89 1.51 -23.03
C PHE A 119 -3.77 1.78 -24.52
N LEU A 120 -2.54 1.96 -25.03
CA LEU A 120 -2.29 2.14 -26.46
C LEU A 120 -2.76 0.94 -27.28
N ASN A 121 -2.48 -0.28 -26.79
CA ASN A 121 -2.95 -1.49 -27.45
C ASN A 121 -4.49 -1.56 -27.49
N THR A 122 -5.19 -1.10 -26.44
CA THR A 122 -6.67 -1.00 -26.42
C THR A 122 -7.16 -0.01 -27.44
N LEU A 123 -6.58 1.18 -27.49
CA LEU A 123 -6.93 2.17 -28.48
C LEU A 123 -6.74 1.66 -29.90
N ILE A 124 -5.62 1.01 -30.20
CA ILE A 124 -5.33 0.45 -31.52
C ILE A 124 -6.33 -0.64 -31.88
N TYR A 125 -6.60 -1.58 -30.97
CA TYR A 125 -7.56 -2.66 -31.19
C TYR A 125 -8.96 -2.11 -31.48
N ASP A 126 -9.45 -1.17 -30.66
CA ASP A 126 -10.80 -0.62 -30.81
C ASP A 126 -10.93 0.25 -32.07
N LEU A 127 -9.88 1.00 -32.44
CA LEU A 127 -9.84 1.77 -33.69
C LEU A 127 -9.85 0.85 -34.92
N THR A 128 -9.16 -0.29 -34.85
CA THR A 128 -9.07 -1.24 -35.96
C THR A 128 -10.35 -2.05 -36.13
N ASP A 129 -10.94 -2.52 -35.03
CA ASP A 129 -12.11 -3.41 -35.07
C ASP A 129 -13.44 -2.67 -35.14
N THR A 130 -13.62 -1.62 -34.32
CA THR A 130 -14.91 -0.92 -34.20
C THR A 130 -14.96 0.45 -34.87
N GLY A 131 -13.83 0.95 -35.39
CA GLY A 131 -13.72 2.26 -36.04
C GLY A 131 -13.99 3.48 -35.13
N ARG A 132 -14.19 3.26 -33.82
CA ARG A 132 -14.39 4.31 -32.81
C ARG A 132 -13.61 3.95 -31.54
N PRO A 133 -12.87 4.90 -30.94
CA PRO A 133 -12.13 4.62 -29.72
C PRO A 133 -13.10 4.40 -28.54
N LYS A 134 -13.24 3.14 -28.10
CA LYS A 134 -13.94 2.81 -26.85
C LYS A 134 -12.89 2.77 -25.74
N PHE A 135 -12.69 3.88 -25.02
CA PHE A 135 -11.65 4.00 -23.98
C PHE A 135 -11.82 3.09 -22.73
N GLY A 136 -12.53 1.94 -22.82
CA GLY A 136 -12.75 1.02 -21.68
C GLY A 136 -13.67 1.58 -20.58
N PHE A 137 -14.26 2.76 -20.76
CA PHE A 137 -15.16 3.36 -19.78
C PHE A 137 -16.44 2.54 -19.57
N GLY A 138 -16.85 1.72 -20.54
CA GLY A 138 -18.10 0.97 -20.48
C GLY A 138 -18.16 0.02 -19.28
N LEU A 139 -17.09 -0.75 -19.04
CA LEU A 139 -17.03 -1.67 -17.91
C LEU A 139 -17.01 -0.90 -16.57
N ILE A 140 -16.31 0.24 -16.52
CA ILE A 140 -16.26 1.08 -15.31
C ILE A 140 -17.65 1.66 -15.03
N LEU A 141 -18.30 2.30 -16.00
CA LEU A 141 -19.63 2.89 -15.81
C LEU A 141 -20.68 1.84 -15.43
N TRP A 142 -20.61 0.64 -16.01
CA TRP A 142 -21.50 -0.45 -15.66
C TRP A 142 -21.26 -0.94 -14.22
N ASN A 143 -19.99 -1.12 -13.81
CA ASN A 143 -19.64 -1.57 -12.46
C ASN A 143 -19.94 -0.54 -11.36
N PHE A 144 -19.82 0.75 -11.68
CA PHE A 144 -20.15 1.87 -10.80
C PHE A 144 -21.58 2.38 -11.04
N GLY A 145 -22.48 1.53 -11.54
CA GLY A 145 -23.89 1.89 -11.73
C GLY A 145 -24.60 2.28 -10.43
N ASP A 146 -25.72 3.00 -10.56
CA ASP A 146 -26.61 3.41 -9.47
C ASP A 146 -25.94 4.19 -8.33
N ILE A 147 -24.99 5.06 -8.68
CA ILE A 147 -24.26 5.93 -7.74
C ILE A 147 -25.22 6.72 -6.83
N LYS A 148 -26.40 7.13 -7.34
CA LYS A 148 -27.41 7.85 -6.56
C LYS A 148 -27.86 7.04 -5.35
N THR A 149 -28.18 5.77 -5.55
CA THR A 149 -28.59 4.84 -4.49
C THR A 149 -27.44 4.59 -3.52
N VAL A 150 -26.22 4.42 -4.03
CA VAL A 150 -25.00 4.26 -3.21
C VAL A 150 -24.79 5.46 -2.27
N ILE A 151 -24.87 6.68 -2.81
CA ILE A 151 -24.74 7.92 -2.02
C ILE A 151 -25.87 8.03 -0.99
N MET A 152 -27.11 7.69 -1.35
CA MET A 152 -28.24 7.71 -0.42
C MET A 152 -28.03 6.74 0.75
N ILE A 153 -27.64 5.49 0.47
CA ILE A 153 -27.31 4.50 1.52
C ILE A 153 -26.16 5.01 2.38
N TRP A 154 -25.13 5.60 1.77
CA TRP A 154 -23.99 6.18 2.48
C TRP A 154 -24.39 7.29 3.46
N ILE A 155 -25.22 8.25 3.01
CA ILE A 155 -25.74 9.32 3.86
C ILE A 155 -26.53 8.75 5.04
N CYS A 156 -27.39 7.75 4.79
CA CYS A 156 -28.14 7.07 5.85
C CYS A 156 -27.24 6.38 6.87
N MET A 157 -26.19 5.68 6.43
CA MET A 157 -25.20 5.07 7.32
C MET A 157 -24.47 6.14 8.16
N MET A 158 -24.06 7.25 7.53
CA MET A 158 -23.40 8.36 8.23
C MET A 158 -24.32 9.01 9.27
N ALA A 159 -25.60 9.22 8.94
CA ALA A 159 -26.59 9.69 9.91
C ALA A 159 -26.73 8.74 11.10
N GLY A 160 -26.70 7.42 10.87
CA GLY A 160 -26.66 6.41 11.92
C GLY A 160 -25.43 6.55 12.83
N VAL A 161 -24.25 6.82 12.28
CA VAL A 161 -23.02 7.05 13.06
C VAL A 161 -23.07 8.36 13.86
N PHE A 162 -23.62 9.43 13.31
CA PHE A 162 -23.85 10.66 14.08
C PHE A 162 -24.84 10.46 15.23
N SER A 163 -25.87 9.64 15.00
CA SER A 163 -26.84 9.29 16.03
C SER A 163 -26.18 8.55 17.21
N LEU A 164 -25.21 7.67 16.93
CA LEU A 164 -24.42 7.01 17.97
C LEU A 164 -23.66 8.01 18.86
N TYR A 165 -23.05 9.05 18.28
CA TYR A 165 -22.34 10.08 19.06
C TYR A 165 -23.30 10.78 20.03
N LEU A 166 -24.49 11.18 19.55
CA LEU A 166 -25.51 11.82 20.38
C LEU A 166 -25.98 10.89 21.51
N MET A 167 -26.23 9.63 21.19
CA MET A 167 -26.61 8.59 22.16
C MET A 167 -25.54 8.39 23.23
N PHE A 168 -24.27 8.31 22.83
CA PHE A 168 -23.14 8.16 23.76
C PHE A 168 -22.95 9.40 24.64
N HIS A 169 -23.09 10.60 24.06
CA HIS A 169 -23.01 11.86 24.81
C HIS A 169 -24.13 11.95 25.87
N PHE A 170 -25.35 11.55 25.51
CA PHE A 170 -26.48 11.49 26.42
C PHE A 170 -26.27 10.45 27.53
N TYR A 171 -25.76 9.26 27.18
CA TYR A 171 -25.39 8.23 28.15
C TYR A 171 -24.43 8.75 29.22
N ALA A 172 -23.31 9.34 28.80
CA ALA A 172 -22.29 9.84 29.72
C ALA A 172 -22.76 11.05 30.55
N SER A 173 -23.52 11.96 29.93
CA SER A 173 -24.05 13.16 30.60
C SER A 173 -25.14 12.84 31.63
N ASN A 174 -25.85 11.72 31.51
CA ASN A 174 -26.90 11.38 32.48
C ASN A 174 -26.45 10.35 33.50
N ARG A 175 -25.38 9.60 33.25
CA ARG A 175 -24.87 8.56 34.15
C ARG A 175 -24.62 9.05 35.58
N HIS A 176 -24.09 10.26 35.75
CA HIS A 176 -23.80 10.82 37.06
C HIS A 176 -25.04 11.28 37.84
N LYS A 177 -26.17 11.49 37.16
CA LYS A 177 -27.45 11.87 37.78
C LYS A 177 -28.24 10.65 38.27
N VAL A 178 -27.88 9.45 37.80
CA VAL A 178 -28.57 8.22 38.16
C VAL A 178 -28.09 7.76 39.54
N PRO A 179 -29.00 7.37 40.45
CA PRO A 179 -28.62 6.81 41.75
C PRO A 179 -27.84 5.49 41.59
N LEU A 180 -26.86 5.26 42.47
CA LEU A 180 -25.97 4.09 42.47
C LEU A 180 -26.69 2.73 42.37
N LYS A 181 -27.90 2.61 42.93
CA LYS A 181 -28.72 1.38 42.87
C LYS A 181 -29.17 1.03 41.45
N HIS A 182 -29.45 2.03 40.61
CA HIS A 182 -29.94 1.86 39.24
C HIS A 182 -28.86 1.97 38.17
N LEU A 183 -27.61 2.27 38.56
CA LEU A 183 -26.49 2.46 37.64
C LEU A 183 -26.20 1.22 36.77
N LYS A 184 -26.24 0.02 37.39
CA LYS A 184 -26.00 -1.25 36.67
C LYS A 184 -27.07 -1.51 35.61
N LEU A 185 -28.34 -1.26 35.95
CA LEU A 185 -29.45 -1.42 35.01
C LEU A 185 -29.34 -0.40 33.87
N TRP A 186 -28.98 0.84 34.17
CA TRP A 186 -28.72 1.88 33.18
C TRP A 186 -27.62 1.45 32.21
N ASP A 187 -26.45 1.02 32.71
CA ASP A 187 -25.33 0.57 31.89
C ASP A 187 -25.72 -0.65 31.01
N GLN A 188 -26.54 -1.58 31.53
CA GLN A 188 -27.07 -2.72 30.76
C GLN A 188 -28.06 -2.29 29.66
N CYS A 189 -28.96 -1.35 29.94
CA CYS A 189 -29.89 -0.83 28.93
C CYS A 189 -29.14 -0.20 27.75
N TRP A 190 -28.10 0.59 28.02
CA TRP A 190 -27.27 1.20 26.97
C TRP A 190 -26.43 0.18 26.21
N LEU A 191 -25.96 -0.88 26.87
CA LEU A 191 -25.29 -2.00 26.21
C LEU A 191 -26.23 -2.70 25.21
N VAL A 192 -27.47 -2.99 25.62
CA VAL A 192 -28.49 -3.59 24.74
C VAL A 192 -28.81 -2.65 23.57
N ALA A 193 -28.98 -1.36 23.83
CA ALA A 193 -29.21 -0.36 22.78
C ALA A 193 -28.05 -0.31 21.77
N PHE A 194 -26.80 -0.40 22.24
CA PHE A 194 -25.63 -0.45 21.37
C PHE A 194 -25.58 -1.74 20.52
N ILE A 195 -25.94 -2.90 21.09
CA ILE A 195 -26.03 -4.16 20.33
C ILE A 195 -27.11 -4.05 19.24
N LEU A 196 -28.30 -3.54 19.58
CA LEU A 196 -29.37 -3.31 18.61
C LEU A 196 -28.93 -2.35 17.50
N TYR A 197 -28.19 -1.29 17.83
CA TYR A 197 -27.61 -0.37 16.86
C TYR A 197 -26.63 -1.06 15.90
N VAL A 198 -25.71 -1.89 16.40
CA VAL A 198 -24.76 -2.64 15.56
C VAL A 198 -25.51 -3.61 14.65
N CYS A 199 -26.52 -4.32 15.17
CA CYS A 199 -27.38 -5.19 14.36
C CYS A 199 -28.12 -4.40 13.26
N ALA A 200 -28.67 -3.24 13.59
CA ALA A 200 -29.34 -2.36 12.63
C ALA A 200 -28.38 -1.88 11.52
N LEU A 201 -27.16 -1.45 11.87
CA LEU A 201 -26.13 -1.08 10.90
C LEU A 201 -25.66 -2.24 10.02
N LEU A 202 -25.71 -3.47 10.51
CA LEU A 202 -25.38 -4.65 9.71
C LEU A 202 -26.50 -5.02 8.74
N TYR A 203 -27.74 -4.95 9.21
CA TYR A 203 -28.93 -5.32 8.45
C TYR A 203 -29.29 -4.29 7.38
N PHE A 204 -29.37 -3.00 7.73
CA PHE A 204 -29.89 -1.96 6.85
C PHE A 204 -29.17 -1.86 5.49
N PRO A 205 -27.83 -1.70 5.42
CA PRO A 205 -27.15 -1.58 4.13
C PRO A 205 -27.18 -2.89 3.34
N LEU A 206 -27.28 -4.05 4.00
CA LEU A 206 -27.39 -5.35 3.34
C LEU A 206 -28.79 -5.53 2.72
N ALA A 207 -29.85 -5.15 3.43
CA ALA A 207 -31.21 -5.19 2.91
C ALA A 207 -31.35 -4.26 1.70
N SER A 208 -30.89 -3.00 1.81
CA SER A 208 -30.90 -2.05 0.70
C SER A 208 -30.09 -2.53 -0.51
N LEU A 209 -28.99 -3.26 -0.28
CA LEU A 209 -28.17 -3.83 -1.34
C LEU A 209 -28.92 -4.91 -2.14
N LEU A 210 -29.63 -5.80 -1.45
CA LEU A 210 -30.38 -6.90 -2.05
C LEU A 210 -31.65 -6.41 -2.76
N GLU A 211 -32.31 -5.38 -2.25
CA GLU A 211 -33.50 -4.80 -2.88
C GLU A 211 -33.17 -4.09 -4.20
N HIS A 212 -32.07 -3.33 -4.25
CA HIS A 212 -31.73 -2.52 -5.42
C HIS A 212 -30.87 -3.27 -6.46
N ASN A 213 -30.41 -4.49 -6.15
CA ASN A 213 -29.55 -5.29 -7.04
C ASN A 213 -28.36 -4.51 -7.60
N LEU A 214 -27.60 -3.84 -6.72
CA LEU A 214 -26.50 -2.98 -7.14
C LEU A 214 -25.40 -3.77 -7.90
N PRO A 215 -24.72 -3.14 -8.87
CA PRO A 215 -23.59 -3.75 -9.55
C PRO A 215 -22.44 -4.14 -8.60
N PRO A 216 -21.52 -5.04 -9.00
CA PRO A 216 -20.52 -5.60 -8.11
C PRO A 216 -19.59 -4.58 -7.45
N ALA A 217 -19.08 -3.58 -8.19
CA ALA A 217 -18.16 -2.60 -7.62
C ALA A 217 -18.89 -1.59 -6.70
N SER A 218 -20.06 -1.09 -7.11
CA SER A 218 -20.93 -0.28 -6.24
C SER A 218 -21.28 -1.01 -4.93
N SER A 219 -21.60 -2.30 -5.03
CA SER A 219 -21.86 -3.17 -3.87
C SER A 219 -20.65 -3.29 -2.94
N LEU A 220 -19.46 -3.48 -3.51
CA LEU A 220 -18.21 -3.57 -2.75
C LEU A 220 -17.96 -2.29 -1.95
N ILE A 221 -18.17 -1.11 -2.54
CA ILE A 221 -17.98 0.18 -1.87
C ILE A 221 -18.89 0.31 -0.65
N VAL A 222 -20.19 0.01 -0.80
CA VAL A 222 -21.16 0.07 0.30
C VAL A 222 -20.80 -0.92 1.41
N LEU A 223 -20.40 -2.14 1.05
CA LEU A 223 -20.02 -3.18 2.02
C LEU A 223 -18.72 -2.84 2.77
N MET A 224 -17.70 -2.34 2.08
CA MET A 224 -16.45 -1.90 2.70
C MET A 224 -16.70 -0.73 3.64
N GLU A 225 -17.51 0.24 3.22
CA GLU A 225 -17.86 1.37 4.06
C GLU A 225 -18.67 0.96 5.29
N LYS A 226 -19.65 0.05 5.13
CA LYS A 226 -20.41 -0.51 6.24
C LYS A 226 -19.48 -1.10 7.30
N ILE A 227 -18.53 -1.93 6.88
CA ILE A 227 -17.57 -2.58 7.79
C ILE A 227 -16.67 -1.53 8.44
N ARG A 228 -16.20 -0.52 7.69
CA ARG A 228 -15.40 0.60 8.22
C ARG A 228 -16.15 1.34 9.33
N LEU A 229 -17.38 1.78 9.06
CA LEU A 229 -18.20 2.53 10.01
C LEU A 229 -18.52 1.69 11.25
N MET A 230 -18.82 0.39 11.09
CA MET A 230 -19.04 -0.53 12.21
C MET A 230 -17.82 -0.63 13.13
N MET A 231 -16.63 -0.86 12.56
CA MET A 231 -15.39 -0.96 13.33
C MET A 231 -15.09 0.35 14.06
N LYS A 232 -15.32 1.50 13.42
CA LYS A 232 -15.11 2.81 14.03
C LYS A 232 -16.09 3.10 15.17
N SER A 233 -17.37 2.81 14.97
CA SER A 233 -18.40 2.92 16.00
C SER A 233 -18.06 2.08 17.23
N TYR A 234 -17.62 0.83 17.02
CA TYR A 234 -17.18 -0.06 18.09
C TYR A 234 -15.94 0.47 18.83
N ALA A 235 -14.91 0.89 18.11
CA ALA A 235 -13.68 1.39 18.71
C ALA A 235 -13.91 2.70 19.50
N PHE A 236 -14.78 3.58 19.02
CA PHE A 236 -15.17 4.80 19.73
C PHE A 236 -15.83 4.50 21.07
N VAL A 237 -16.86 3.65 21.08
CA VAL A 237 -17.55 3.27 22.32
C VAL A 237 -16.60 2.53 23.26
N ARG A 238 -15.86 1.54 22.77
CA ARG A 238 -14.92 0.75 23.59
C ARG A 238 -13.86 1.61 24.27
N ASN A 239 -13.30 2.61 23.59
CA ASN A 239 -12.25 3.46 24.17
C ASN A 239 -12.79 4.48 25.17
N ASN A 240 -14.00 5.00 24.96
CA ASN A 240 -14.55 6.05 25.81
C ASN A 240 -15.35 5.51 27.01
N THR A 241 -15.94 4.33 26.90
CA THR A 241 -16.69 3.70 28.01
C THR A 241 -15.87 3.61 29.31
N PRO A 242 -14.62 3.08 29.33
CA PRO A 242 -13.80 3.04 30.55
C PRO A 242 -13.56 4.42 31.18
N LYS A 243 -13.43 5.49 30.37
CA LYS A 243 -13.23 6.86 30.84
C LYS A 243 -14.49 7.38 31.54
N VAL A 244 -15.66 7.10 30.98
CA VAL A 244 -16.96 7.45 31.57
C VAL A 244 -17.21 6.65 32.86
N LEU A 245 -16.78 5.39 32.93
CA LEU A 245 -16.91 4.57 34.15
C LEU A 245 -15.98 5.05 35.27
N ALA A 246 -14.75 5.47 34.93
CA ALA A 246 -13.77 5.97 35.89
C ALA A 246 -14.03 7.43 36.33
N TYR A 247 -14.90 8.15 35.63
CA TYR A 247 -15.21 9.55 35.95
C TYR A 247 -15.92 9.69 37.30
N GLN A 248 -15.33 10.46 38.19
CA GLN A 248 -15.93 10.89 39.46
C GLN A 248 -16.07 12.42 39.41
N PRO A 249 -17.27 12.99 39.67
CA PRO A 249 -17.42 14.43 39.77
C PRO A 249 -16.59 14.95 40.94
N LYS A 250 -15.66 15.89 40.69
CA LYS A 250 -14.94 16.59 41.76
C LYS A 250 -15.90 17.53 42.48
N ASP A 251 -15.93 17.43 43.81
CA ASP A 251 -16.45 18.49 44.65
C ASP A 251 -15.59 19.75 44.46
N SER A 252 -16.27 20.88 44.33
CA SER A 252 -15.75 22.23 44.12
C SER A 252 -14.53 22.56 44.99
N ASN A 253 -13.33 22.64 44.38
CA ASN A 253 -12.12 23.39 44.76
C ASN A 253 -10.86 22.60 44.39
N ASN A 254 -10.42 22.71 43.12
CA ASN A 254 -9.00 22.82 42.75
C ASN A 254 -8.86 22.75 41.23
N ASP A 255 -8.45 23.87 40.66
CA ASP A 255 -8.05 24.06 39.28
C ASP A 255 -6.94 23.08 38.89
N LYS A 256 -7.24 22.23 37.91
CA LYS A 256 -6.36 21.75 36.83
C LYS A 256 -7.20 20.85 35.91
N GLN A 257 -7.57 21.42 34.75
CA GLN A 257 -8.18 20.80 33.56
C GLN A 257 -9.26 19.74 33.81
N SER A 258 -10.51 20.21 33.86
CA SER A 258 -11.71 19.38 33.76
C SER A 258 -11.79 18.75 32.35
N HIS A 259 -11.20 17.58 32.16
CA HIS A 259 -11.49 16.78 30.97
C HIS A 259 -12.92 16.26 31.09
N SER A 260 -13.84 16.81 30.27
CA SER A 260 -15.17 16.24 30.08
C SER A 260 -15.06 14.73 29.81
N PRO A 261 -15.93 13.89 30.40
CA PRO A 261 -15.88 12.44 30.17
C PRO A 261 -16.18 12.07 28.71
N CYS A 262 -16.75 13.00 27.93
CA CYS A 262 -16.99 12.82 26.50
C CYS A 262 -16.06 13.66 25.62
N PRO A 263 -15.55 13.09 24.52
CA PRO A 263 -14.82 13.84 23.53
C PRO A 263 -15.74 14.82 22.78
N GLY A 264 -15.14 15.92 22.32
CA GLY A 264 -15.86 16.93 21.52
C GLY A 264 -16.26 16.38 20.14
N PHE A 265 -17.33 16.94 19.56
CA PHE A 265 -17.83 16.51 18.25
C PHE A 265 -16.77 16.64 17.15
N SER A 266 -15.93 17.67 17.21
CA SER A 266 -14.83 17.87 16.24
C SER A 266 -13.81 16.72 16.25
N GLN A 267 -13.48 16.18 17.43
CA GLN A 267 -12.56 15.03 17.54
C GLN A 267 -13.18 13.76 16.97
N PHE A 268 -14.47 13.54 17.24
CA PHE A 268 -15.23 12.43 16.69
C PHE A 268 -15.33 12.51 15.15
N LEU A 269 -15.67 13.68 14.61
CA LEU A 269 -15.75 13.92 13.17
C LEU A 269 -14.39 13.72 12.50
N TYR A 270 -13.31 14.22 13.11
CA TYR A 270 -11.95 13.99 12.61
C TYR A 270 -11.61 12.49 12.57
N TYR A 271 -11.91 11.75 13.66
CA TYR A 271 -11.70 10.30 13.71
C TYR A 271 -12.49 9.54 12.64
N LEU A 272 -13.72 9.97 12.34
CA LEU A 272 -14.57 9.32 11.35
C LEU A 272 -13.92 9.29 9.96
N PHE A 273 -13.20 10.35 9.58
CA PHE A 273 -12.49 10.42 8.31
C PHE A 273 -11.02 10.00 8.39
N ALA A 274 -10.39 10.03 9.58
CA ALA A 274 -9.00 9.60 9.75
C ALA A 274 -8.76 8.17 9.24
N PRO A 275 -7.64 7.88 8.58
CA PRO A 275 -7.32 6.56 8.04
C PRO A 275 -6.85 5.57 9.13
N THR A 276 -7.62 5.48 10.23
CA THR A 276 -7.34 4.60 11.36
C THR A 276 -8.63 4.02 11.92
N LEU A 277 -8.53 2.82 12.50
CA LEU A 277 -9.66 2.16 13.17
C LEU A 277 -9.60 2.30 14.68
N VAL A 278 -8.48 2.74 15.25
CA VAL A 278 -8.30 2.91 16.71
C VAL A 278 -8.58 4.36 17.10
N TYR A 279 -9.59 4.55 17.96
CA TYR A 279 -9.95 5.87 18.47
C TYR A 279 -8.97 6.34 19.56
N ARG A 280 -8.48 7.59 19.43
CA ARG A 280 -7.71 8.33 20.44
C ARG A 280 -8.19 9.78 20.47
N ASP A 281 -8.03 10.46 21.60
CA ASP A 281 -8.49 11.85 21.76
C ASP A 281 -7.63 12.85 20.97
N SER A 282 -6.35 12.52 20.78
CA SER A 282 -5.41 13.29 19.98
C SER A 282 -4.58 12.37 19.09
N TYR A 283 -4.27 12.85 17.90
CA TYR A 283 -3.44 12.19 16.91
C TYR A 283 -2.27 13.09 16.54
N PRO A 284 -1.09 12.55 16.21
CA PRO A 284 0.00 13.34 15.67
C PRO A 284 -0.43 13.94 14.33
N ARG A 285 -0.21 15.25 14.17
CA ARG A 285 -0.60 16.00 12.98
C ARG A 285 0.60 16.59 12.26
N THR A 286 0.46 16.72 10.94
CA THR A 286 1.41 17.42 10.07
C THR A 286 1.07 18.92 10.04
N ASP A 287 2.09 19.78 9.89
CA ASP A 287 1.93 21.24 9.97
C ASP A 287 1.08 21.84 8.85
N SER A 288 1.15 21.29 7.64
CA SER A 288 0.40 21.78 6.48
C SER A 288 0.04 20.66 5.50
N VAL A 289 -1.02 20.89 4.71
CA VAL A 289 -1.50 19.97 3.66
C VAL A 289 -0.70 20.21 2.37
N ARG A 290 0.00 19.19 1.88
CA ARG A 290 0.68 19.24 0.58
C ARG A 290 -0.27 18.79 -0.54
N TRP A 291 -1.07 19.72 -1.06
CA TRP A 291 -2.06 19.47 -2.11
C TRP A 291 -1.52 18.80 -3.38
N ARG A 292 -0.25 19.05 -3.73
CA ARG A 292 0.42 18.38 -4.85
C ARG A 292 0.49 16.86 -4.64
N VAL A 293 0.84 16.43 -3.43
CA VAL A 293 0.92 15.00 -3.08
C VAL A 293 -0.48 14.38 -3.11
N VAL A 294 -1.47 15.07 -2.54
CA VAL A 294 -2.87 14.64 -2.57
C VAL A 294 -3.37 14.44 -4.01
N ALA A 295 -3.16 15.42 -4.88
CA ALA A 295 -3.58 15.36 -6.28
C ALA A 295 -2.87 14.22 -7.03
N TRP A 296 -1.58 14.02 -6.79
CA TRP A 296 -0.83 12.91 -7.39
C TRP A 296 -1.36 11.56 -6.91
N SER A 297 -1.56 11.36 -5.61
CA SER A 297 -2.11 10.11 -5.07
C SER A 297 -3.52 9.80 -5.57
N PHE A 298 -4.39 10.80 -5.76
CA PHE A 298 -5.70 10.58 -6.39
C PHE A 298 -5.58 10.23 -7.88
N THR A 299 -4.63 10.83 -8.59
CA THR A 299 -4.35 10.50 -9.99
C THR A 299 -3.86 9.05 -10.10
N GLU A 300 -3.02 8.59 -9.17
CA GLU A 300 -2.58 7.19 -9.07
C GLU A 300 -3.77 6.25 -8.84
N VAL A 301 -4.68 6.58 -7.91
CA VAL A 301 -5.91 5.79 -7.68
C VAL A 301 -6.73 5.66 -8.96
N ILE A 302 -6.98 6.76 -9.67
CA ILE A 302 -7.71 6.76 -10.94
C ILE A 302 -6.99 5.88 -11.98
N GLY A 303 -5.67 6.04 -12.12
CA GLY A 303 -4.85 5.23 -13.02
C GLY A 303 -4.94 3.73 -12.73
N ILE A 304 -4.94 3.34 -11.45
CA ILE A 304 -5.06 1.93 -11.05
C ILE A 304 -6.47 1.38 -11.31
N ILE A 305 -7.53 2.18 -11.14
CA ILE A 305 -8.90 1.76 -11.50
C ILE A 305 -8.98 1.43 -12.99
N PHE A 306 -8.40 2.27 -13.86
CA PHE A 306 -8.28 1.95 -15.29
C PHE A 306 -7.44 0.70 -15.52
N TYR A 307 -6.32 0.56 -14.81
CA TYR A 307 -5.44 -0.59 -14.98
C TYR A 307 -6.15 -1.90 -14.66
N VAL A 308 -6.85 -1.96 -13.52
CA VAL A 308 -7.66 -3.11 -13.13
C VAL A 308 -8.77 -3.36 -14.15
N SER A 309 -9.46 -2.31 -14.63
CA SER A 309 -10.47 -2.46 -15.69
C SER A 309 -9.90 -3.13 -16.95
N PHE A 310 -8.70 -2.73 -17.40
CA PHE A 310 -8.05 -3.35 -18.56
C PHE A 310 -7.65 -4.80 -18.31
N ILE A 311 -7.17 -5.13 -17.11
CA ILE A 311 -6.89 -6.52 -16.71
C ILE A 311 -8.17 -7.36 -16.82
N PHE A 312 -9.30 -6.84 -16.35
CA PHE A 312 -10.58 -7.54 -16.45
C PHE A 312 -11.07 -7.70 -17.90
N GLU A 313 -11.06 -6.64 -18.70
CA GLU A 313 -11.56 -6.68 -20.08
C GLU A 313 -10.71 -7.57 -21.00
N ARG A 314 -9.38 -7.56 -20.82
CA ARG A 314 -8.47 -8.25 -21.75
C ARG A 314 -8.07 -9.64 -21.29
N LEU A 315 -7.73 -9.79 -20.01
CA LEU A 315 -7.13 -11.03 -19.51
C LEU A 315 -8.19 -11.95 -18.92
N LEU A 316 -9.18 -11.40 -18.21
CA LEU A 316 -10.20 -12.22 -17.53
C LEU A 316 -11.41 -12.51 -18.43
N LYS A 317 -11.92 -11.52 -19.18
CA LYS A 317 -13.10 -11.72 -20.03
C LYS A 317 -12.92 -12.86 -21.03
N PHE A 318 -11.79 -12.90 -21.73
CA PHE A 318 -11.50 -13.95 -22.71
C PHE A 318 -11.57 -15.35 -22.11
N GLN A 319 -11.08 -15.52 -20.88
CA GLN A 319 -11.10 -16.83 -20.22
C GLN A 319 -12.50 -17.22 -19.75
N PHE A 320 -13.33 -16.27 -19.31
CA PHE A 320 -14.65 -16.56 -18.74
C PHE A 320 -15.82 -16.49 -19.73
N GLU A 321 -15.62 -16.07 -20.98
CA GLU A 321 -16.69 -15.93 -21.97
C GLU A 321 -17.36 -17.27 -22.38
N HIS A 322 -16.63 -18.36 -22.27
CA HIS A 322 -17.09 -19.72 -22.58
C HIS A 322 -17.53 -20.52 -21.35
N PHE A 323 -17.26 -20.01 -20.13
CA PHE A 323 -17.67 -20.67 -18.90
C PHE A 323 -19.20 -20.68 -18.78
N GLY A 324 -19.77 -21.87 -18.57
CA GLY A 324 -21.22 -22.07 -18.44
C GLY A 324 -21.98 -22.41 -19.73
N LYS A 325 -21.32 -22.34 -20.91
CA LYS A 325 -21.91 -22.79 -22.19
C LYS A 325 -21.64 -24.27 -22.52
N SER A 326 -20.59 -24.83 -21.94
CA SER A 326 -20.15 -26.23 -22.13
C SER A 326 -20.08 -26.97 -20.79
N ARG A 327 -20.17 -28.31 -20.78
CA ARG A 327 -19.89 -29.11 -19.57
C ARG A 327 -18.44 -28.86 -19.14
N VAL A 328 -18.25 -28.33 -17.93
CA VAL A 328 -16.94 -28.03 -17.38
C VAL A 328 -16.26 -29.33 -16.96
N GLU A 329 -15.18 -29.71 -17.65
CA GLU A 329 -14.35 -30.84 -17.26
C GLU A 329 -13.29 -30.39 -16.23
N SER A 330 -12.87 -31.26 -15.32
CA SER A 330 -11.87 -30.93 -14.29
C SER A 330 -10.56 -30.39 -14.87
N LYS A 331 -10.18 -30.83 -16.09
CA LYS A 331 -9.00 -30.31 -16.79
C LYS A 331 -9.13 -28.82 -17.16
N ASP A 332 -10.32 -28.39 -17.56
CA ASP A 332 -10.57 -27.00 -17.99
C ASP A 332 -10.52 -26.04 -16.79
N VAL A 333 -10.94 -26.53 -15.61
CA VAL A 333 -10.81 -25.79 -14.35
C VAL A 333 -9.34 -25.55 -14.00
N ILE A 334 -8.51 -26.60 -14.08
CA ILE A 334 -7.08 -26.49 -13.75
C ILE A 334 -6.38 -25.52 -14.71
N VAL A 335 -6.63 -25.64 -16.01
CA VAL A 335 -6.07 -24.72 -17.02
C VAL A 335 -6.52 -23.28 -16.77
N SER A 336 -7.79 -23.07 -16.42
CA SER A 336 -8.32 -21.73 -16.09
C SER A 336 -7.64 -21.13 -14.84
N ILE A 337 -7.38 -21.92 -13.80
CA ILE A 337 -6.65 -21.47 -12.60
C ILE A 337 -5.25 -20.96 -12.98
N PHE A 338 -4.48 -21.75 -13.74
CA PHE A 338 -3.13 -21.34 -14.14
C PHE A 338 -3.15 -20.09 -15.04
N ASN A 339 -4.10 -20.00 -15.97
CA ASN A 339 -4.24 -18.84 -16.86
C ASN A 339 -4.67 -17.56 -16.12
N THR A 340 -5.46 -17.69 -15.05
CA THR A 340 -5.94 -16.55 -14.26
C THR A 340 -4.99 -16.16 -13.13
N MET A 341 -4.01 -16.99 -12.78
CA MET A 341 -3.08 -16.75 -11.68
C MET A 341 -2.28 -15.45 -11.85
N MET A 342 -1.70 -15.19 -13.03
CA MET A 342 -0.91 -13.98 -13.29
C MET A 342 -1.77 -12.70 -13.33
N PRO A 343 -2.92 -12.66 -14.03
CA PRO A 343 -3.84 -11.52 -13.94
C PRO A 343 -4.36 -11.26 -12.52
N ALA A 344 -4.64 -12.31 -11.75
CA ALA A 344 -5.15 -12.19 -10.38
C ALA A 344 -4.10 -11.63 -9.41
N THR A 345 -2.85 -12.10 -9.48
CA THR A 345 -1.78 -11.55 -8.63
C THR A 345 -1.50 -10.09 -8.95
N LEU A 346 -1.51 -9.72 -10.24
CA LEU A 346 -1.39 -8.34 -10.68
C LEU A 346 -2.53 -7.46 -10.17
N ALA A 347 -3.78 -7.92 -10.29
CA ALA A 347 -4.96 -7.21 -9.77
C ALA A 347 -4.91 -7.07 -8.24
N MET A 348 -4.44 -8.09 -7.52
CA MET A 348 -4.25 -8.05 -6.07
C MET A 348 -3.19 -7.01 -5.66
N LEU A 349 -2.04 -6.97 -6.34
CA LEU A 349 -0.99 -5.98 -6.09
C LEU A 349 -1.49 -4.55 -6.36
N CYS A 350 -2.25 -4.37 -7.45
CA CYS A 350 -2.89 -3.11 -7.78
C CYS A 350 -3.91 -2.69 -6.70
N ALA A 351 -4.74 -3.61 -6.22
CA ALA A 351 -5.72 -3.33 -5.16
C ALA A 351 -5.03 -2.94 -3.84
N PHE A 352 -3.94 -3.64 -3.48
CA PHE A 352 -3.11 -3.29 -2.33
C PHE A 352 -2.56 -1.87 -2.45
N PHE A 353 -1.91 -1.56 -3.58
CA PHE A 353 -1.30 -0.26 -3.82
C PHE A 353 -2.34 0.88 -3.90
N CYS A 354 -3.51 0.61 -4.49
CA CYS A 354 -4.61 1.56 -4.59
C CYS A 354 -5.20 1.87 -3.22
N LEU A 355 -5.65 0.85 -2.48
CA LEU A 355 -6.43 1.03 -1.26
C LEU A 355 -5.59 1.35 -0.02
N LEU A 356 -4.45 0.69 0.17
CA LEU A 356 -3.65 0.80 1.39
C LEU A 356 -2.56 1.86 1.31
N HIS A 357 -1.98 2.06 0.12
CA HIS A 357 -0.98 3.10 -0.09
C HIS A 357 -1.62 4.40 -0.57
N SER A 358 -2.05 4.46 -1.82
CA SER A 358 -2.44 5.71 -2.49
C SER A 358 -3.67 6.35 -1.85
N TRP A 359 -4.74 5.58 -1.63
CA TRP A 359 -5.97 6.08 -1.02
C TRP A 359 -5.78 6.50 0.45
N GLN A 360 -5.21 5.64 1.31
CA GLN A 360 -4.99 6.03 2.72
C GLN A 360 -4.03 7.21 2.84
N ASN A 361 -2.95 7.27 2.04
CA ASN A 361 -2.02 8.41 2.06
C ASN A 361 -2.69 9.70 1.59
N ALA A 362 -3.55 9.65 0.56
CA ALA A 362 -4.29 10.83 0.11
C ALA A 362 -5.19 11.38 1.23
N PHE A 363 -5.95 10.51 1.91
CA PHE A 363 -6.76 10.91 3.06
C PHE A 363 -5.93 11.35 4.27
N ALA A 364 -4.79 10.69 4.52
CA ALA A 364 -3.89 11.07 5.61
C ALA A 364 -3.33 12.47 5.40
N GLU A 365 -2.83 12.77 4.20
CA GLU A 365 -2.30 14.10 3.86
C GLU A 365 -3.41 15.16 3.90
N MET A 366 -4.60 14.86 3.35
CA MET A 366 -5.76 15.79 3.37
C MET A 366 -6.21 16.13 4.79
N LEU A 367 -6.15 15.18 5.72
CA LEU A 367 -6.53 15.36 7.12
C LEU A 367 -5.37 15.81 8.01
N CYS A 368 -4.18 16.08 7.47
CA CYS A 368 -2.95 16.33 8.23
C CYS A 368 -2.63 15.21 9.24
N PHE A 369 -2.96 13.96 8.95
CA PHE A 369 -2.67 12.81 9.80
C PHE A 369 -1.24 12.30 9.57
N ALA A 370 -0.43 12.25 10.64
CA ALA A 370 1.01 12.03 10.52
C ALA A 370 1.49 10.58 10.72
N ASP A 371 0.66 9.66 11.22
CA ASP A 371 1.04 8.24 11.36
C ASP A 371 0.64 7.45 10.11
N ARG A 372 1.54 7.36 9.12
CA ARG A 372 1.20 6.79 7.79
C ARG A 372 1.64 5.35 7.60
N MET A 373 2.06 4.67 8.66
CA MET A 373 2.38 3.24 8.60
C MET A 373 1.12 2.39 8.70
N PHE A 374 0.44 2.22 7.57
CA PHE A 374 -0.76 1.39 7.46
C PHE A 374 -0.43 -0.11 7.31
N TYR A 375 0.75 -0.44 6.82
CA TYR A 375 1.23 -1.80 6.58
C TYR A 375 2.73 -1.87 6.83
N LYS A 376 3.22 -3.07 7.16
CA LYS A 376 4.62 -3.37 7.41
C LYS A 376 5.05 -4.59 6.60
N VAL A 377 6.34 -4.67 6.26
CA VAL A 377 6.91 -5.93 5.75
C VAL A 377 7.21 -6.81 6.95
N CYS A 378 6.45 -7.90 7.09
CA CYS A 378 6.77 -8.95 8.06
C CYS A 378 7.93 -9.80 7.52
N ALA A 379 9.14 -9.25 7.53
CA ALA A 379 10.37 -9.95 7.11
C ALA A 379 11.08 -10.63 8.30
N LYS A 380 10.37 -10.94 9.38
CA LYS A 380 10.92 -11.84 10.39
C LYS A 380 10.87 -13.26 9.84
N ASN A 381 12.01 -13.95 9.88
CA ASN A 381 12.33 -15.30 9.36
C ASN A 381 11.45 -16.46 9.86
N ARG A 382 10.13 -16.29 10.01
CA ARG A 382 9.17 -17.36 10.22
C ARG A 382 7.93 -17.05 9.40
N ILE A 383 7.83 -17.68 8.24
CA ILE A 383 6.61 -17.78 7.44
C ILE A 383 5.62 -18.65 8.24
N ASN A 384 5.05 -18.09 9.29
CA ASN A 384 3.95 -18.66 10.02
C ASN A 384 2.70 -17.86 9.63
N ILE A 385 1.73 -18.53 9.02
CA ILE A 385 0.41 -17.98 8.66
C ILE A 385 -0.29 -17.32 9.88
N CYS A 386 0.08 -17.73 11.11
CA CYS A 386 -0.40 -17.13 12.35
C CYS A 386 0.11 -15.71 12.63
N GLU A 387 1.24 -15.26 12.07
CA GLU A 387 1.72 -13.88 12.23
C GLU A 387 0.92 -12.91 11.34
N TRP A 388 0.46 -13.36 10.16
CA TRP A 388 -0.40 -12.59 9.26
C TRP A 388 -1.75 -12.16 9.88
N LYS A 389 -2.22 -12.85 10.93
CA LYS A 389 -3.54 -12.61 11.56
C LYS A 389 -3.46 -11.94 12.94
N LYS A 390 -2.25 -11.73 13.47
CA LYS A 390 -2.02 -11.19 14.83
C LYS A 390 -1.75 -9.68 14.87
N GLU A 391 -1.68 -9.03 13.72
CA GLU A 391 -1.66 -7.57 13.55
C GLU A 391 -3.04 -7.06 13.14
#